data_AF-R9LQ91-F1
#
_entry.id   AF-R9LQ91-F1
#
_cell.length_a   1.000
_cell.length_b   1.000
_cell.length_c   1.000
_cell.angle_alpha   90.00
_cell.angle_beta   90.00
_cell.angle_gamma   90.00
#
_symmetry.space_group_name_H-M   'P 1'
#
loop_
_entity.id
_entity.type
_entity.pdbx_description
1 polymer ?
#
loop_
_entity_poly.entity_id
_entity_poly.type
_entity_poly.pdbx_seq_one_letter_code
_entity_poly.pdbx_strand_id
1 'polypeptide(L)' 'MSFEDYCALNNVNVIYFNFSSKIRGLCTVKDGAYLIAINPAFDSLSQRKTFEHEMIHVLEEHLGSCESAVQSCDRANYDF' A
#
# COMPACT_ATOMS: atom_id res chain seq x y z
N MET A 1 -11.61 13.87 -10.30
CA MET A 1 -11.59 12.89 -9.21
C MET A 1 -10.37 13.21 -8.36
N SER A 2 -10.59 13.49 -7.08
CA SER A 2 -9.51 13.65 -6.09
C SER A 2 -8.93 12.29 -5.70
N PHE A 3 -7.82 12.30 -4.94
CA PHE A 3 -7.26 11.08 -4.38
C PHE A 3 -8.21 10.45 -3.36
N GLU A 4 -8.86 11.28 -2.54
CA GLU A 4 -9.85 10.89 -1.56
C GLU A 4 -11.06 10.23 -2.22
N ASP A 5 -11.51 10.76 -3.37
CA ASP A 5 -12.57 10.15 -4.17
C ASP A 5 -12.13 8.76 -4.68
N TYR A 6 -10.89 8.61 -5.17
CA TYR A 6 -10.37 7.32 -5.61
C TYR A 6 -10.36 6.30 -4.46
N CYS A 7 -9.85 6.70 -3.29
CA CYS A 7 -9.82 5.85 -2.11
C CYS A 7 -11.22 5.41 -1.68
N ALA A 8 -12.19 6.34 -1.66
CA ALA A 8 -13.57 6.03 -1.31
C ALA A 8 -14.24 5.07 -2.30
N LEU A 9 -14.02 5.25 -3.61
CA LEU A 9 -14.58 4.40 -4.66
C LEU A 9 -13.99 2.98 -4.65
N ASN A 10 -12.74 2.82 -4.23
CA ASN A 10 -12.01 1.56 -4.26
C ASN A 10 -11.84 0.90 -2.88
N ASN A 11 -12.57 1.39 -1.85
CA ASN A 11 -12.47 0.92 -0.47
C ASN A 11 -11.03 0.89 0.08
N VAL A 12 -10.22 1.90 -0.28
CA VAL A 12 -8.84 2.04 0.18
C VAL A 12 -8.80 2.95 1.41
N ASN A 13 -8.35 2.41 2.53
CA ASN A 13 -8.16 3.13 3.78
C ASN A 13 -6.67 3.33 4.04
N VAL A 14 -6.25 4.58 4.24
CA VAL A 14 -4.87 4.92 4.56
C VAL A 14 -4.80 5.41 5.99
N ILE A 15 -3.98 4.78 6.82
CA ILE A 15 -3.83 5.12 8.25
C ILE A 15 -2.36 5.25 8.64
N TYR A 16 -2.11 6.05 9.68
CA TYR A 16 -0.85 5.97 10.42
C TYR A 16 -0.99 4.96 11.56
N PHE A 17 -0.06 4.02 11.64
CA PHE A 17 -0.08 2.97 12.65
C PHE A 17 1.29 2.81 13.30
N ASN A 18 1.34 2.81 14.63
CA ASN A 18 2.58 2.60 15.38
C ASN A 18 2.91 1.11 15.42
N PHE A 19 3.85 0.69 14.58
CA PHE A 19 4.34 -0.69 14.59
C PHE A 19 5.30 -0.91 15.77
N SER A 20 5.20 -2.07 16.41
CA SER A 20 6.16 -2.50 17.44
C SER A 20 7.52 -2.94 16.88
N SER A 21 7.62 -3.05 15.55
CA SER A 21 8.81 -3.48 14.81
C SER A 21 9.31 -2.38 13.86
N LYS A 22 10.47 -2.59 13.24
CA LYS A 22 11.06 -1.68 12.23
C LYS A 22 10.34 -1.72 10.87
N ILE A 23 9.10 -2.21 10.81
CA ILE A 23 8.29 -2.22 9.59
C ILE A 23 7.92 -0.76 9.24
N ARG A 24 8.12 -0.39 7.98
CA ARG A 24 7.84 0.98 7.48
C ARG A 24 6.39 1.18 7.14
N GLY A 25 5.73 0.14 6.63
CA GLY A 25 4.30 0.11 6.37
C GLY A 25 3.88 -1.28 5.93
N LEU A 26 2.58 -1.43 5.68
CA LEU A 26 2.02 -2.62 5.06
C LEU A 26 0.75 -2.28 4.29
N CYS A 27 0.44 -3.12 3.31
CA CYS A 27 -0.85 -3.21 2.67
C CYS A 27 -1.50 -4.56 3.01
N THR A 28 -2.79 -4.56 3.31
CA THR A 28 -3.57 -5.80 3.50
C THR A 28 -5.00 -5.62 3.04
N VAL A 29 -5.62 -6.71 2.61
CA VAL A 29 -7.04 -6.76 2.24
C VAL A 29 -7.81 -7.43 3.35
N LYS A 30 -8.85 -6.76 3.86
CA LYS A 30 -9.76 -7.32 4.84
C LYS A 30 -11.20 -6.96 4.48
N ASP A 31 -12.06 -7.96 4.39
CA ASP A 31 -13.50 -7.80 4.11
C ASP A 31 -13.79 -6.99 2.83
N GLY A 32 -12.94 -7.12 1.79
CA GLY A 32 -13.07 -6.41 0.52
C GLY A 32 -12.63 -4.94 0.56
N ALA A 33 -11.97 -4.50 1.63
CA ALA A 33 -11.33 -3.19 1.75
C ALA A 33 -9.81 -3.32 1.81
N TYR A 34 -9.11 -2.43 1.09
CA TYR A 34 -7.67 -2.28 1.17
C TYR A 34 -7.33 -1.40 2.38
N LEU A 35 -6.35 -1.83 3.18
CA LEU A 35 -5.80 -1.08 4.28
C LEU A 35 -4.31 -0.86 4.06
N ILE A 36 -3.92 0.39 3.86
CA ILE A 36 -2.53 0.84 3.84
C ILE A 36 -2.22 1.45 5.20
N ALA A 37 -1.27 0.86 5.91
CA ALA A 37 -0.80 1.36 7.20
C ALA A 37 0.64 1.85 7.07
N ILE A 38 0.89 3.11 7.44
CA ILE A 38 2.20 3.77 7.37
C ILE A 38 2.74 3.98 8.77
N ASN A 39 4.01 3.64 9.01
CA ASN A 39 4.64 3.84 10.30
C ASN A 39 5.08 5.30 10.48
N PRO A 40 4.50 6.05 11.42
CA PRO A 40 4.87 7.45 11.64
C PRO A 40 6.24 7.62 12.31
N ALA A 41 6.90 6.54 12.75
CA ALA A 41 8.23 6.59 13.38
C ALA A 41 9.37 6.94 12.39
N PHE A 42 9.12 6.87 11.08
CA PHE A 42 10.10 7.22 10.04
C PHE A 42 9.95 8.67 9.59
N ASP A 43 10.94 9.23 8.89
CA ASP A 43 10.85 10.58 8.34
C ASP A 43 9.80 10.69 7.20
N SER A 44 9.38 11.92 6.89
CA SER A 44 8.31 12.17 5.92
C SER A 44 8.63 11.70 4.50
N LEU A 45 9.90 11.68 4.10
CA LEU A 45 10.30 11.15 2.80
C LEU A 45 10.17 9.63 2.77
N SER A 46 10.61 8.95 3.83
CA SER A 46 10.45 7.50 3.99
C SER A 46 8.97 7.10 4.07
N GLN A 47 8.15 7.85 4.81
CA GLN A 47 6.70 7.63 4.89
C GLN A 47 6.03 7.77 3.51
N ARG A 48 6.39 8.82 2.76
CA ARG A 48 5.88 9.02 1.40
C ARG A 48 6.24 7.87 0.46
N LYS A 49 7.51 7.43 0.46
CA LYS A 49 7.95 6.29 -0.36
C LYS A 49 7.23 5.00 0.01
N THR A 50 6.99 4.80 1.30
CA THR A 50 6.23 3.65 1.80
C THR A 50 4.80 3.70 1.28
N PHE A 51 4.14 4.85 1.39
CA PHE A 51 2.80 5.03 0.82
C PHE A 51 2.75 4.73 -0.68
N GLU A 52 3.68 5.28 -1.46
CA GLU A 52 3.76 5.04 -2.90
C GLU A 52 3.95 3.54 -3.20
N HIS A 53 4.80 2.84 -2.44
CA HIS A 53 5.00 1.39 -2.55
C HIS A 53 3.73 0.59 -2.26
N GLU A 54 3.05 0.86 -1.13
CA GLU A 54 1.85 0.13 -0.75
C GLU A 54 0.67 0.43 -1.69
N MET A 55 0.58 1.65 -2.23
CA MET A 55 -0.43 2.02 -3.21
C MET A 55 -0.22 1.29 -4.55
N ILE A 56 1.04 1.06 -4.95
CA ILE A 56 1.33 0.24 -6.13
C ILE A 56 0.78 -1.18 -5.93
N HIS A 57 0.92 -1.78 -4.74
CA HIS A 57 0.33 -3.10 -4.48
C HIS A 57 -1.19 -3.11 -4.62
N VAL A 58 -1.87 -2.07 -4.12
CA VAL A 58 -3.32 -1.93 -4.31
C VAL A 58 -3.68 -1.83 -5.79
N LEU A 59 -2.94 -1.02 -6.55
CA LEU A 59 -3.17 -0.83 -7.98
C LEU A 59 -2.88 -2.10 -8.78
N GLU A 60 -1.78 -2.80 -8.49
CA GLU A 60 -1.40 -4.05 -9.14
C GLU A 60 -2.40 -5.17 -8.86
N GLU A 61 -2.94 -5.27 -7.65
CA GLU A 61 -3.97 -6.25 -7.34
C GLU A 61 -5.29 -5.91 -8.05
N HIS A 62 -5.69 -4.63 -8.01
CA HIS A 62 -6.92 -4.14 -8.63
C HIS A 62 -6.87 -4.24 -10.17
N LEU A 63 -5.71 -3.97 -10.78
CA LEU A 63 -5.49 -4.08 -12.23
C LEU A 63 -5.12 -5.50 -12.66
N GLY A 64 -4.46 -6.27 -11.80
CA GLY A 64 -4.03 -7.65 -12.08
C GLY A 64 -5.18 -8.65 -12.11
N SER A 65 -6.29 -8.33 -11.42
CA SER A 65 -7.58 -9.02 -11.61
C SER A 65 -8.17 -8.81 -13.03
N CYS A 66 -7.65 -7.86 -13.82
CA CYS A 66 -8.06 -7.58 -15.19
C CYS A 66 -7.15 -8.33 -16.20
N GLU A 67 -7.11 -9.67 -16.09
CA GLU A 67 -6.61 -10.71 -17.01
C GLU A 67 -5.38 -10.48 -17.95
N SER A 68 -4.57 -9.42 -17.86
CA SER A 68 -3.49 -9.23 -18.85
C SER A 68 -2.19 -8.57 -18.38
N ALA A 69 -2.00 -8.28 -17.10
CA ALA A 69 -0.72 -7.85 -16.53
C ALA A 69 -0.74 -8.28 -15.06
N VAL A 70 0.15 -9.11 -14.52
CA VAL A 70 1.54 -8.81 -14.26
C VAL A 70 2.20 -10.14 -13.88
N GLN A 71 3.25 -10.51 -14.59
CA GLN A 71 4.20 -11.51 -14.10
C GLN A 71 5.16 -10.84 -13.11
N SER A 72 5.39 -11.55 -12.00
CA SER A 72 6.53 -11.47 -11.07
C SER A 72 6.68 -10.22 -10.20
N CYS A 73 6.32 -10.37 -8.94
CA CYS A 73 7.06 -9.81 -7.81
C CYS A 73 7.33 -10.91 -6.78
N ASP A 74 8.04 -11.96 -7.23
CA ASP A 74 8.68 -12.93 -6.34
C ASP A 74 10.11 -12.44 -6.05
N ARG A 75 10.39 -12.23 -4.76
CA ARG A 75 11.73 -12.26 -4.13
C ARG A 75 12.81 -11.35 -4.73
N ALA A 76 12.99 -10.17 -4.15
CA ALA A 76 14.30 -9.71 -3.67
C ALA A 76 14.19 -8.45 -2.81
N ASN A 77 14.79 -8.53 -1.62
CA ASN A 77 15.32 -7.41 -0.84
C ASN A 77 14.32 -6.44 -0.19
N TYR A 78 14.01 -6.78 1.06
CA TYR A 78 13.88 -5.80 2.14
C TYR A 78 15.18 -4.97 2.24
N ASP A 79 15.33 -3.94 1.43
CA ASP A 79 16.29 -2.85 1.66
C ASP A 79 15.73 -1.54 1.09
N PHE A 80 14.84 -0.95 1.87
CA PHE A 80 14.62 0.49 1.97
C PHE A 80 14.61 0.82 3.44
#